data_AF-A0A815S5H3-F1
#
_entry.id   AF-A0A815S5H3-F1
#
_cell.length_a   1.000
_cell.length_b   1.000
_cell.length_c   1.000
_cell.angle_alpha   90.00
_cell.angle_beta   90.00
_cell.angle_gamma   90.00
#
_symmetry.space_group_name_H-M   'P 1'
#
loop_
_entity.id
_entity.type
_entity.pdbx_description
1 polymer ?
#
loop_
_entity_poly.entity_id
_entity_poly.type
_entity_poly.pdbx_seq_one_letter_code
_entity_poly.pdbx_strand_id
1 'polypeptide(L)'
;MHIGNLTNKTISYSFPSTNKLISSEIALYYRHATSVRNSSYPYISGDTFRAFADYIYDETRQDKLDLVKYGEIVFVKADMFSSFFGSPFNSIQNPFVLVTHNSDFSAPSNYETYLSNPKILIWYASNPSVENHEKLYPIPIGLPNTRWTHGNLNKLTFAAENYRKPWSQRTSLLYMNFALETNRVEREKALLQASKIENAQIIKNRITFDTYLQQIGNAKFVLSPPGNGLDCHRTWEALLMGAVPIVRQSGLDPLFVKTRSVVVDDWSKVTQNFLLSLNFSLNDHIIPDVLYARYWYERFFKHRLH
;
A
#
# COMPACT_ATOMS: atom_id res chain seq x y z
N MET A 1 21.92 -53.22 -4.82
CA MET A 1 22.12 -53.01 -3.37
C MET A 1 22.88 -51.70 -3.21
N HIS A 2 22.42 -50.64 -2.56
CA HIS A 2 21.23 -50.39 -1.77
C HIS A 2 20.81 -48.93 -2.04
N ILE A 3 19.50 -48.73 -2.23
CA ILE A 3 18.83 -47.44 -2.30
C ILE A 3 18.68 -46.93 -0.86
N GLY A 4 19.03 -45.66 -0.61
CA GLY A 4 18.81 -44.97 0.66
C GLY A 4 18.01 -43.68 0.44
N ASN A 5 16.72 -43.73 0.75
CA ASN A 5 15.73 -42.65 0.62
C ASN A 5 16.07 -41.44 1.51
N LEU A 6 16.13 -40.25 0.92
CA LEU A 6 16.02 -38.98 1.65
C LEU A 6 14.55 -38.55 1.64
N THR A 7 13.86 -38.88 2.73
CA THR A 7 12.47 -38.51 2.98
C THR A 7 12.32 -37.02 3.25
N ASN A 8 11.32 -36.41 2.60
CA ASN A 8 10.78 -35.08 2.84
C ASN A 8 10.61 -34.78 4.34
N LYS A 9 11.35 -33.81 4.87
CA LYS A 9 11.01 -33.16 6.14
C LYS A 9 9.97 -32.07 5.86
N THR A 10 8.71 -32.44 6.02
CA THR A 10 7.60 -31.49 6.20
C THR A 10 7.87 -30.69 7.47
N ILE A 11 8.09 -29.38 7.33
CA ILE A 11 8.13 -28.46 8.47
C ILE A 11 6.69 -28.32 8.95
N SER A 12 6.29 -29.13 9.92
CA SER A 12 5.05 -28.94 10.66
C SER A 12 5.24 -27.76 11.62
N TYR A 13 4.58 -26.63 11.34
CA TYR A 13 4.42 -25.57 12.32
C TYR A 13 3.51 -26.08 13.45
N SER A 14 4.10 -26.49 14.57
CA SER A 14 3.38 -26.73 15.80
C SER A 14 3.01 -25.37 16.40
N PHE A 15 1.73 -24.99 16.30
CA PHE A 15 1.20 -23.82 16.98
C PHE A 15 1.29 -24.04 18.51
N PRO A 16 1.92 -23.13 19.27
CA PRO A 16 1.73 -23.12 20.72
C PRO A 16 0.25 -22.82 21.00
N SER A 17 -0.29 -23.31 22.12
CA SER A 17 -1.67 -23.05 22.56
C SER A 17 -1.96 -21.54 22.66
N THR A 18 -2.58 -20.96 21.63
CA THR A 18 -2.60 -19.50 21.31
C THR A 18 -4.00 -18.94 21.04
N ASN A 19 -5.08 -19.64 21.40
CA ASN A 19 -6.43 -19.22 21.01
C ASN A 19 -6.92 -17.87 21.59
N LYS A 20 -6.31 -17.35 22.67
CA LYS A 20 -6.70 -16.07 23.28
C LYS A 20 -5.90 -14.85 22.81
N LEU A 21 -4.64 -15.05 22.41
CA LEU A 21 -3.77 -13.98 21.89
C LEU A 21 -4.02 -13.72 20.39
N ILE A 22 -4.26 -14.79 19.63
CA ILE A 22 -4.64 -14.68 18.21
C ILE A 22 -5.99 -13.98 18.05
N SER A 23 -6.95 -14.22 18.95
CA SER A 23 -8.26 -13.56 18.89
C SER A 23 -8.18 -12.07 19.22
N SER A 24 -7.30 -11.64 20.13
CA SER A 24 -7.09 -10.21 20.41
C SER A 24 -6.38 -9.47 19.29
N GLU A 25 -5.40 -10.11 18.62
CA GLU A 25 -4.73 -9.52 17.46
C GLU A 25 -5.67 -9.39 16.27
N ILE A 26 -6.47 -10.43 15.96
CA ILE A 26 -7.46 -10.38 14.88
C ILE A 26 -8.52 -9.31 15.16
N ALA A 27 -9.03 -9.23 16.39
CA ALA A 27 -10.02 -8.23 16.78
C ALA A 27 -9.55 -6.79 16.53
N LEU A 28 -8.25 -6.52 16.68
CA LEU A 28 -7.69 -5.20 16.41
C LEU A 28 -7.88 -4.77 14.95
N TYR A 29 -7.64 -5.66 13.98
CA TYR A 29 -7.80 -5.35 12.56
C TYR A 29 -9.25 -5.00 12.19
N TYR A 30 -10.21 -5.32 13.05
CA TYR A 30 -11.64 -5.00 12.87
C TYR A 30 -12.21 -4.07 13.94
N ARG A 31 -11.37 -3.45 14.79
CA ARG A 31 -11.77 -2.63 15.95
C ARG A 31 -12.82 -1.56 15.60
N HIS A 32 -12.69 -0.95 14.43
CA HIS A 32 -13.57 0.13 13.96
C HIS A 32 -14.38 -0.25 12.72
N ALA A 33 -14.57 -1.55 12.48
CA ALA A 33 -15.27 -2.07 11.33
C ALA A 33 -16.77 -1.70 11.37
N THR A 34 -17.28 -1.23 10.24
CA THR A 34 -18.68 -0.91 9.98
C THR A 34 -19.05 -1.38 8.57
N SER A 35 -20.31 -1.26 8.17
CA SER A 35 -20.75 -1.54 6.80
C SER A 35 -20.07 -0.64 5.74
N VAL A 36 -19.62 0.56 6.14
CA VAL A 36 -19.02 1.56 5.23
C VAL A 36 -17.51 1.70 5.38
N ARG A 37 -16.92 1.16 6.46
CA ARG A 37 -15.49 1.19 6.76
C ARG A 37 -15.07 -0.18 7.26
N ASN A 38 -14.36 -0.97 6.46
CA ASN A 38 -13.89 -2.27 6.92
C ASN A 38 -12.45 -2.51 6.48
N SER A 39 -11.70 -3.22 7.31
CA SER A 39 -10.32 -3.58 7.00
C SER A 39 -10.25 -4.59 5.86
N SER A 40 -9.15 -4.53 5.12
CA SER A 40 -8.75 -5.47 4.07
C SER A 40 -7.83 -6.58 4.59
N TYR A 41 -7.77 -6.81 5.92
CA TYR A 41 -6.96 -7.85 6.55
C TYR A 41 -7.09 -9.21 5.81
N PRO A 42 -5.97 -9.90 5.50
CA PRO A 42 -4.62 -9.68 6.01
C PRO A 42 -3.82 -8.58 5.29
N TYR A 43 -4.39 -7.96 4.26
CA TYR A 43 -3.72 -6.92 3.49
C TYR A 43 -3.98 -5.52 4.03
N ILE A 44 -3.13 -4.59 3.62
CA ILE A 44 -3.30 -3.17 3.87
C ILE A 44 -4.36 -2.53 2.99
N SER A 45 -4.99 -1.52 3.57
CA SER A 45 -5.81 -0.51 2.93
C SER A 45 -5.89 0.66 3.89
N GLY A 46 -6.45 1.79 3.46
CA GLY A 46 -6.61 2.91 4.37
C GLY A 46 -7.51 2.61 5.56
N ASP A 47 -8.55 1.81 5.36
CA ASP A 47 -9.43 1.37 6.45
C ASP A 47 -8.76 0.29 7.34
N THR A 48 -7.72 -0.40 6.85
CA THR A 48 -6.86 -1.25 7.70
C THR A 48 -5.96 -0.42 8.60
N PHE A 49 -5.31 0.62 8.08
CA PHE A 49 -4.53 1.56 8.91
C PHE A 49 -5.42 2.31 9.90
N ARG A 50 -6.64 2.68 9.48
CA ARG A 50 -7.65 3.28 10.35
C ARG A 50 -8.02 2.35 11.51
N ALA A 51 -8.08 1.03 11.29
CA ALA A 51 -8.37 0.05 12.34
C ALA A 51 -7.32 0.02 13.46
N PHE A 52 -6.05 0.38 13.15
CA PHE A 52 -4.97 0.45 14.14
C PHE A 52 -5.10 1.62 15.11
N ALA A 53 -5.87 2.64 14.75
CA ALA A 53 -5.97 3.86 15.51
C ALA A 53 -6.67 3.65 16.86
N ASP A 54 -6.27 4.40 17.87
CA ASP A 54 -7.05 4.54 19.10
C ASP A 54 -8.08 5.68 18.93
N TYR A 55 -7.70 6.73 18.20
CA TYR A 55 -8.54 7.88 17.88
C TYR A 55 -8.61 8.13 16.38
N ILE A 56 -9.79 8.47 15.89
CA ILE A 56 -10.06 8.74 14.48
C ILE A 56 -10.61 10.15 14.31
N TYR A 57 -10.07 10.85 13.32
CA TYR A 57 -10.53 12.15 12.84
C TYR A 57 -10.70 12.09 11.32
N ASP A 58 -11.90 11.68 10.88
CA ASP A 58 -12.32 11.59 9.49
C ASP A 58 -13.79 12.02 9.31
N GLU A 59 -14.34 11.87 8.10
CA GLU A 59 -15.72 12.28 7.78
C GLU A 59 -16.80 11.43 8.49
N THR A 60 -16.42 10.30 9.06
CA THR A 60 -17.32 9.35 9.73
C THR A 60 -17.20 9.40 11.25
N ARG A 61 -16.07 9.87 11.79
CA ARG A 61 -15.77 9.89 13.21
C ARG A 61 -14.76 10.99 13.52
N GLN A 62 -15.10 11.85 14.48
CA GLN A 62 -14.23 12.90 15.01
C GLN A 62 -14.15 12.72 16.52
N ASP A 63 -13.22 11.88 16.97
CA ASP A 63 -13.05 11.62 18.39
C ASP A 63 -12.56 12.86 19.15
N LYS A 64 -12.90 12.92 20.43
CA LYS A 64 -12.29 13.87 21.36
C LYS A 64 -10.85 13.44 21.64
N LEU A 65 -9.90 14.36 21.43
CA LEU A 65 -8.47 14.05 21.46
C LEU A 65 -7.77 14.53 22.74
N ASP A 66 -8.51 15.09 23.69
CA ASP A 66 -8.04 15.54 25.00
C ASP A 66 -7.60 14.38 25.92
N LEU A 67 -8.05 13.15 25.62
CA LEU A 67 -7.71 11.94 26.36
C LEU A 67 -6.57 11.12 25.76
N VAL A 68 -6.00 11.55 24.62
CA VAL A 68 -4.89 10.84 23.95
C VAL A 68 -3.72 10.68 24.92
N LYS A 69 -3.28 9.44 25.11
CA LYS A 69 -2.13 9.06 25.94
C LYS A 69 -0.87 8.94 25.09
N TYR A 70 0.26 8.86 25.78
CA TYR A 70 1.55 8.70 25.14
C TYR A 70 1.57 7.51 24.18
N GLY A 71 2.06 7.72 22.96
CA GLY A 71 2.26 6.67 21.96
C GLY A 71 0.97 6.12 21.33
N GLU A 72 -0.21 6.59 21.73
CA GLU A 72 -1.47 6.23 21.09
C GLU A 72 -1.52 6.77 19.66
N ILE A 73 -2.30 6.08 18.82
CA ILE A 73 -2.34 6.31 17.39
C ILE A 73 -3.56 7.17 17.07
N VAL A 74 -3.31 8.35 16.50
CA VAL A 74 -4.34 9.26 15.99
C VAL A 74 -4.35 9.17 14.47
N PHE A 75 -5.44 8.65 13.91
CA PHE A 75 -5.67 8.61 12.47
C PHE A 75 -6.42 9.85 12.02
N VAL A 76 -5.90 10.53 10.99
CA VAL A 76 -6.50 11.73 10.42
C VAL A 76 -6.62 11.56 8.91
N LYS A 77 -7.83 11.77 8.36
CA LYS A 77 -7.97 11.87 6.90
C LYS A 77 -7.33 13.17 6.41
N ALA A 78 -6.43 13.10 5.42
CA ALA A 78 -5.65 14.29 5.05
C ALA A 78 -6.50 15.46 4.51
N ASP A 79 -7.69 15.20 3.95
CA ASP A 79 -8.71 16.21 3.60
C ASP A 79 -9.09 17.12 4.77
N MET A 80 -8.92 16.64 6.01
CA MET A 80 -9.39 17.31 7.20
C MET A 80 -8.30 18.12 7.93
N PHE A 81 -7.09 18.23 7.37
CA PHE A 81 -5.98 18.94 8.01
C PHE A 81 -6.33 20.35 8.48
N SER A 82 -7.09 21.11 7.70
CA SER A 82 -7.49 22.48 8.08
C SER A 82 -8.32 22.55 9.35
N SER A 83 -9.15 21.53 9.60
CA SER A 83 -9.94 21.43 10.83
C SER A 83 -9.21 20.72 11.95
N PHE A 84 -8.35 19.74 11.63
CA PHE A 84 -7.58 18.98 12.60
C PHE A 84 -6.48 19.84 13.26
N PHE A 85 -5.65 20.53 12.46
CA PHE A 85 -4.54 21.38 12.92
C PHE A 85 -5.02 22.74 13.46
N GLY A 86 -6.00 22.68 14.37
CA GLY A 86 -6.55 23.79 15.12
C GLY A 86 -6.91 23.31 16.53
N SER A 87 -8.16 23.53 16.95
CA SER A 87 -8.64 23.09 18.27
C SER A 87 -8.42 21.59 18.56
N PRO A 88 -8.70 20.65 17.62
CA PRO A 88 -8.48 19.22 17.87
C PRO A 88 -7.03 18.88 18.19
N PHE A 89 -6.08 19.29 17.35
CA PHE A 89 -4.65 19.08 17.60
C PHE A 89 -4.19 19.74 18.92
N ASN A 90 -4.65 20.96 19.19
CA ASN A 90 -4.29 21.68 20.41
C ASN A 90 -4.78 21.00 21.69
N SER A 91 -5.91 20.27 21.61
CA SER A 91 -6.47 19.53 22.75
C SER A 91 -5.60 18.35 23.20
N ILE A 92 -4.81 17.77 22.30
CA ILE A 92 -3.90 16.66 22.61
C ILE A 92 -2.78 17.17 23.54
N GLN A 93 -2.61 16.56 24.70
CA GLN A 93 -1.58 16.95 25.68
C GLN A 93 -0.32 16.07 25.64
N ASN A 94 -0.44 14.83 25.18
CA ASN A 94 0.65 13.85 25.22
C ASN A 94 1.25 13.60 23.83
N PRO A 95 2.55 13.26 23.72
CA PRO A 95 3.14 12.81 22.48
C PRO A 95 2.45 11.56 21.89
N PHE A 96 2.17 11.56 20.60
CA PHE A 96 1.36 10.54 19.93
C PHE A 96 1.92 10.18 18.54
N VAL A 97 1.43 9.08 17.99
CA VAL A 97 1.70 8.64 16.61
C VAL A 97 0.62 9.20 15.70
N LEU A 98 1.00 10.01 14.71
CA LEU A 98 0.07 10.54 13.71
C LEU A 98 0.05 9.63 12.48
N VAL A 99 -1.13 9.25 12.01
CA VAL A 99 -1.32 8.46 10.78
C VAL A 99 -2.26 9.20 9.85
N THR A 100 -1.81 9.49 8.63
CA THR A 100 -2.62 10.22 7.64
C THR A 100 -2.80 9.42 6.37
N HIS A 101 -4.06 9.17 6.02
CA HIS A 101 -4.45 8.29 4.91
C HIS A 101 -5.85 8.66 4.38
N ASN A 102 -6.39 7.83 3.50
CA ASN A 102 -7.76 7.87 2.97
C ASN A 102 -8.07 9.14 2.19
N SER A 103 -7.02 9.72 1.61
CA SER A 103 -7.02 10.97 0.87
C SER A 103 -5.99 10.90 -0.25
N ASP A 104 -6.27 11.62 -1.34
CA ASP A 104 -5.26 11.88 -2.38
C ASP A 104 -4.32 13.03 -1.98
N PHE A 105 -4.64 13.79 -0.93
CA PHE A 105 -3.81 14.90 -0.48
C PHE A 105 -2.51 14.45 0.16
N SER A 106 -1.46 15.23 -0.10
CA SER A 106 -0.16 15.02 0.49
C SER A 106 -0.10 15.47 1.95
N ALA A 107 0.77 14.82 2.73
CA ALA A 107 1.09 15.16 4.10
C ALA A 107 2.60 15.33 4.25
N PRO A 108 3.11 16.31 5.02
CA PRO A 108 2.37 17.34 5.74
C PRO A 108 1.83 18.49 4.86
N SER A 109 2.30 18.65 3.62
CA SER A 109 1.95 19.77 2.73
C SER A 109 2.17 21.11 3.48
N ASN A 110 1.17 22.00 3.49
CA ASN A 110 1.23 23.29 4.19
C ASN A 110 1.38 23.19 5.74
N TYR A 111 1.38 21.98 6.31
CA TYR A 111 1.48 21.73 7.75
C TYR A 111 2.88 21.23 8.16
N GLU A 112 3.91 21.44 7.33
CA GLU A 112 5.27 20.96 7.58
C GLU A 112 5.84 21.41 8.92
N THR A 113 5.49 22.62 9.38
CA THR A 113 5.90 23.16 10.68
C THR A 113 5.51 22.29 11.87
N TYR A 114 4.47 21.44 11.74
CA TYR A 114 4.07 20.52 12.79
C TYR A 114 5.03 19.34 12.97
N LEU A 115 5.90 19.03 12.00
CA LEU A 115 6.93 18.01 12.16
C LEU A 115 7.88 18.34 13.34
N SER A 116 8.16 19.62 13.57
CA SER A 116 8.96 20.08 14.70
C SER A 116 8.23 20.03 16.04
N ASN A 117 6.92 19.76 16.05
CA ASN A 117 6.14 19.73 17.29
C ASN A 117 6.50 18.50 18.13
N PRO A 118 6.83 18.65 19.43
CA PRO A 118 7.20 17.53 20.28
C PRO A 118 6.03 16.56 20.55
N LYS A 119 4.78 16.97 20.31
CA LYS A 119 3.61 16.08 20.42
C LYS A 119 3.56 15.04 19.30
N ILE A 120 4.16 15.28 18.14
CA ILE A 120 4.24 14.27 17.08
C ILE A 120 5.52 13.46 17.30
N LEU A 121 5.35 12.22 17.76
CA LEU A 121 6.45 11.25 17.91
C LEU A 121 6.96 10.82 16.54
N ILE A 122 6.01 10.43 15.68
CA ILE A 122 6.23 10.06 14.29
C ILE A 122 4.92 10.29 13.52
N TRP A 123 5.06 10.55 12.23
CA TRP A 123 3.98 10.78 11.29
C TRP A 123 4.10 9.77 10.15
N TYR A 124 3.14 8.85 10.07
CA TYR A 124 2.98 7.92 8.96
C TYR A 124 2.04 8.50 7.90
N ALA A 125 2.50 8.67 6.65
CA ALA A 125 1.74 9.36 5.59
C ALA A 125 1.64 8.58 4.28
N SER A 126 0.44 8.45 3.70
CA SER A 126 0.24 7.74 2.43
C SER A 126 0.75 8.46 1.19
N ASN A 127 0.84 9.79 1.26
CA ASN A 127 1.34 10.66 0.21
C ASN A 127 2.32 11.66 0.83
N PRO A 128 3.54 11.26 1.20
CA PRO A 128 4.51 12.17 1.80
C PRO A 128 4.89 13.28 0.81
N SER A 129 4.89 14.52 1.27
CA SER A 129 5.32 15.71 0.49
C SER A 129 6.74 16.17 0.82
N VAL A 130 7.35 15.58 1.85
CA VAL A 130 8.72 15.84 2.28
C VAL A 130 9.48 14.52 2.25
N GLU A 131 10.71 14.56 1.76
CA GLU A 131 11.60 13.40 1.70
C GLU A 131 12.61 13.45 2.86
N ASN A 132 13.05 12.30 3.34
CA ASN A 132 14.16 12.15 4.29
C ASN A 132 14.02 12.91 5.63
N HIS A 133 12.80 13.06 6.15
CA HIS A 133 12.57 13.68 7.47
C HIS A 133 12.49 12.62 8.59
N GLU A 134 13.16 12.85 9.72
CA GLU A 134 13.28 11.88 10.83
C GLU A 134 11.93 11.42 11.43
N LYS A 135 10.94 12.31 11.44
CA LYS A 135 9.58 12.04 11.94
C LYS A 135 8.55 11.72 10.85
N LEU A 136 8.87 11.78 9.57
CA LEU A 136 7.90 11.49 8.51
C LEU A 136 8.26 10.17 7.83
N TYR A 137 7.35 9.21 7.88
CA TYR A 137 7.56 7.89 7.30
C TYR A 137 6.46 7.58 6.27
N PRO A 138 6.80 7.20 5.03
CA PRO A 138 5.81 6.81 4.05
C PRO A 138 5.08 5.56 4.51
N ILE A 139 3.77 5.52 4.26
CA ILE A 139 2.98 4.29 4.30
C ILE A 139 2.32 4.08 2.93
N PRO A 140 2.04 2.85 2.53
CA PRO A 140 1.39 2.55 1.26
C PRO A 140 -0.08 2.97 1.28
N ILE A 141 -0.62 3.47 0.16
CA ILE A 141 -2.08 3.63 0.00
C ILE A 141 -2.81 2.28 0.03
N GLY A 142 -2.09 1.20 -0.28
CA GLY A 142 -2.54 -0.18 -0.18
C GLY A 142 -3.60 -0.57 -1.20
N LEU A 143 -4.34 -1.64 -0.90
CA LEU A 143 -5.47 -2.05 -1.71
C LEU A 143 -6.64 -1.06 -1.53
N PRO A 144 -7.55 -0.94 -2.51
CA PRO A 144 -8.72 -0.09 -2.35
C PRO A 144 -9.56 -0.53 -1.15
N ASN A 145 -10.13 0.43 -0.40
CA ASN A 145 -10.98 0.12 0.74
C ASN A 145 -12.19 -0.73 0.30
N THR A 146 -12.64 -1.65 1.16
CA THR A 146 -13.68 -2.64 0.83
C THR A 146 -15.05 -2.05 0.49
N ARG A 147 -15.29 -0.79 0.85
CA ARG A 147 -16.51 -0.05 0.46
C ARG A 147 -16.61 0.19 -1.05
N TRP A 148 -15.50 0.11 -1.77
CA TRP A 148 -15.47 0.27 -3.22
C TRP A 148 -15.58 -1.10 -3.90
N THR A 149 -16.23 -1.13 -5.07
CA THR A 149 -16.38 -2.38 -5.86
C THR A 149 -15.05 -3.01 -6.25
N HIS A 150 -14.02 -2.19 -6.48
CA HIS A 150 -12.64 -2.60 -6.77
C HIS A 150 -11.79 -2.82 -5.50
N GLY A 151 -12.36 -2.66 -4.31
CA GLY A 151 -11.76 -3.06 -3.02
C GLY A 151 -12.28 -4.39 -2.50
N ASN A 152 -13.02 -5.15 -3.32
CA ASN A 152 -13.60 -6.42 -2.90
C ASN A 152 -12.50 -7.46 -2.63
N LEU A 153 -12.25 -7.72 -1.34
CA LEU A 153 -11.18 -8.60 -0.87
C LEU A 153 -11.33 -10.05 -1.35
N ASN A 154 -12.55 -10.57 -1.48
CA ASN A 154 -12.78 -11.91 -1.99
C ASN A 154 -12.34 -12.02 -3.45
N LYS A 155 -12.65 -11.00 -4.27
CA LYS A 155 -12.19 -10.96 -5.67
C LYS A 155 -10.67 -10.83 -5.78
N LEU A 156 -10.07 -9.98 -4.96
CA LEU A 156 -8.61 -9.80 -4.93
C LEU A 156 -7.89 -11.08 -4.51
N THR A 157 -8.37 -11.76 -3.47
CA THR A 157 -7.78 -13.01 -2.97
C THR A 157 -7.96 -14.14 -3.98
N PHE A 158 -9.18 -14.30 -4.51
CA PHE A 158 -9.47 -15.27 -5.57
C PHE A 158 -8.57 -15.04 -6.79
N ALA A 159 -8.44 -13.80 -7.25
CA ALA A 159 -7.58 -13.48 -8.39
C ALA A 159 -6.10 -13.74 -8.10
N ALA A 160 -5.62 -13.40 -6.90
CA ALA A 160 -4.25 -13.70 -6.49
C ALA A 160 -3.97 -15.20 -6.53
N GLU A 161 -4.93 -16.04 -6.15
CA GLU A 161 -4.76 -17.49 -6.17
C GLU A 161 -4.89 -18.09 -7.59
N ASN A 162 -5.79 -17.55 -8.42
CA ASN A 162 -6.21 -18.20 -9.66
C ASN A 162 -5.67 -17.56 -10.95
N TYR A 163 -5.35 -16.27 -10.93
CA TYR A 163 -4.95 -15.53 -12.14
C TYR A 163 -3.46 -15.18 -12.18
N ARG A 164 -2.73 -15.35 -11.07
CA ARG A 164 -1.29 -15.13 -11.04
C ARG A 164 -0.58 -16.19 -11.87
N LYS A 165 0.03 -15.78 -12.98
CA LYS A 165 0.91 -16.65 -13.74
C LYS A 165 2.36 -16.55 -13.23
N PRO A 166 3.12 -17.66 -13.26
CA PRO A 166 4.57 -17.62 -13.13
C PRO A 166 5.20 -16.67 -14.14
N TRP A 167 6.31 -16.03 -13.78
CA TRP A 167 7.01 -15.03 -14.59
C TRP A 167 7.27 -15.50 -16.02
N SER A 168 7.69 -16.75 -16.19
CA SER A 168 7.99 -17.36 -17.49
C SER A 168 6.75 -17.59 -18.37
N GLN A 169 5.56 -17.62 -17.77
CA GLN A 169 4.28 -17.86 -18.46
C GLN A 169 3.46 -16.57 -18.69
N ARG A 170 3.94 -15.43 -18.20
CA ARG A 170 3.31 -14.12 -18.44
C ARG A 170 3.55 -13.69 -19.87
N THR A 171 2.47 -13.51 -20.62
CA THR A 171 2.56 -13.22 -22.06
C THR A 171 2.55 -11.74 -22.37
N SER A 172 2.07 -10.85 -21.49
CA SER A 172 2.18 -9.40 -21.71
C SER A 172 3.48 -8.88 -21.10
N LEU A 173 4.26 -8.12 -21.87
CA LEU A 173 5.48 -7.52 -21.34
C LEU A 173 5.12 -6.35 -20.42
N LEU A 174 4.31 -5.41 -20.91
CA LEU A 174 3.93 -4.20 -20.18
C LEU A 174 2.41 -4.03 -20.17
N TYR A 175 1.85 -3.67 -19.03
CA TYR A 175 0.42 -3.38 -18.87
C TYR A 175 0.20 -1.94 -18.41
N MET A 176 -0.78 -1.28 -19.04
CA MET A 176 -1.22 0.07 -18.72
C MET A 176 -2.76 0.13 -18.67
N ASN A 177 -3.30 0.60 -17.55
CA ASN A 177 -4.74 0.83 -17.38
C ASN A 177 -5.04 2.03 -16.46
N PHE A 178 -4.69 3.24 -16.88
CA PHE A 178 -4.91 4.45 -16.09
C PHE A 178 -5.51 5.58 -16.93
N ALA A 179 -6.36 6.39 -16.30
CA ALA A 179 -6.91 7.60 -16.92
C ALA A 179 -5.86 8.70 -16.93
N LEU A 180 -5.70 9.43 -18.05
CA LEU A 180 -4.72 10.50 -18.17
C LEU A 180 -5.07 11.70 -17.26
N GLU A 181 -6.35 12.01 -17.13
CA GLU A 181 -6.84 13.27 -16.53
C GLU A 181 -6.44 13.49 -15.06
N THR A 182 -6.21 12.43 -14.29
CA THR A 182 -5.86 12.57 -12.86
C THR A 182 -4.45 13.11 -12.64
N ASN A 183 -3.57 12.99 -13.64
CA ASN A 183 -2.23 13.57 -13.62
C ASN A 183 -1.68 13.61 -15.06
N ARG A 184 -2.21 14.52 -15.85
CA ARG A 184 -1.98 14.53 -17.30
C ARG A 184 -0.49 14.60 -17.66
N VAL A 185 0.26 15.46 -16.99
CA VAL A 185 1.70 15.67 -17.24
C VAL A 185 2.52 14.39 -17.06
N GLU A 186 2.36 13.68 -15.93
CA GLU A 186 3.13 12.46 -15.69
C GLU A 186 2.58 11.27 -16.47
N ARG A 187 1.26 11.18 -16.65
CA ARG A 187 0.61 10.03 -17.30
C ARG A 187 0.76 10.04 -18.82
N GLU A 188 0.81 11.21 -19.46
CA GLU A 188 1.12 11.31 -20.90
C GLU A 188 2.57 10.88 -21.19
N LYS A 189 3.54 11.25 -20.34
CA LYS A 189 4.94 10.79 -20.47
C LYS A 189 5.04 9.27 -20.34
N ALA A 190 4.36 8.68 -19.34
CA ALA A 190 4.33 7.23 -19.16
C ALA A 190 3.67 6.51 -20.35
N LEU A 191 2.55 7.03 -20.86
CA LEU A 191 1.86 6.49 -22.04
C LEU A 191 2.76 6.54 -23.29
N LEU A 192 3.46 7.66 -23.51
CA LEU A 192 4.37 7.82 -24.65
C LEU A 192 5.48 6.76 -24.66
N GLN A 193 5.95 6.32 -23.50
CA GLN A 193 6.95 5.26 -23.43
C GLN A 193 6.29 3.89 -23.59
N ALA A 194 5.13 3.67 -22.98
CA ALA A 194 4.35 2.44 -23.14
C ALA A 194 4.04 2.13 -24.61
N SER A 195 3.71 3.15 -25.42
CA SER A 195 3.37 2.98 -26.84
C SER A 195 4.53 2.56 -27.73
N LYS A 196 5.77 2.66 -27.23
CA LYS A 196 7.00 2.22 -27.92
C LYS A 196 7.41 0.79 -27.55
N ILE A 197 6.73 0.18 -26.57
CA ILE A 197 7.04 -1.17 -26.08
C ILE A 197 6.27 -2.19 -26.92
N GLU A 198 6.99 -3.14 -27.48
CA GLU A 198 6.38 -4.28 -28.15
C GLU A 198 5.70 -5.17 -27.11
N ASN A 199 4.52 -5.70 -27.43
CA ASN A 199 3.73 -6.52 -26.50
C ASN A 199 3.31 -5.76 -25.21
N ALA A 200 3.08 -4.45 -25.36
CA ALA A 200 2.38 -3.65 -24.37
C ALA A 200 0.86 -3.75 -24.55
N GLN A 201 0.16 -4.00 -23.45
CA GLN A 201 -1.29 -3.96 -23.37
C GLN A 201 -1.74 -2.61 -22.79
N ILE A 202 -2.24 -1.74 -23.67
CA ILE A 202 -2.71 -0.39 -23.31
C ILE A 202 -4.24 -0.37 -23.33
N ILE A 203 -4.85 -0.29 -22.15
CA ILE A 203 -6.31 -0.29 -21.99
C ILE A 203 -6.86 1.13 -22.14
N LYS A 204 -7.70 1.33 -23.17
CA LYS A 204 -8.35 2.63 -23.46
C LYS A 204 -9.78 2.73 -22.94
N ASN A 205 -10.48 1.59 -22.89
CA ASN A 205 -11.88 1.53 -22.51
C ASN A 205 -12.03 0.93 -21.12
N ARG A 206 -13.13 1.27 -20.42
CA ARG A 206 -13.44 0.66 -19.13
C ARG A 206 -13.59 -0.86 -19.28
N ILE A 207 -12.92 -1.58 -18.40
CA ILE A 207 -13.01 -3.04 -18.26
C ILE A 207 -13.55 -3.39 -16.88
N THR A 208 -14.03 -4.62 -16.73
CA THR A 208 -14.45 -5.10 -15.40
C THR A 208 -13.25 -5.26 -14.47
N PHE A 209 -13.48 -5.21 -13.16
CA PHE A 209 -12.43 -5.42 -12.18
C PHE A 209 -11.80 -6.82 -12.26
N ASP A 210 -12.60 -7.84 -12.59
CA ASP A 210 -12.10 -9.22 -12.77
C ASP A 210 -11.18 -9.33 -13.99
N THR A 211 -11.59 -8.78 -15.14
CA THR A 211 -10.76 -8.69 -16.34
C THR A 211 -9.46 -7.92 -16.08
N TYR A 212 -9.53 -6.84 -15.31
CA TYR A 212 -8.36 -6.07 -14.90
C TYR A 212 -7.36 -6.92 -14.10
N LEU A 213 -7.82 -7.63 -13.08
CA LEU A 213 -6.97 -8.51 -12.27
C LEU A 213 -6.38 -9.65 -13.11
N GLN A 214 -7.17 -10.25 -14.00
CA GLN A 214 -6.70 -11.29 -14.92
C GLN A 214 -5.58 -10.78 -15.85
N GLN A 215 -5.73 -9.57 -16.40
CA GLN A 215 -4.73 -8.96 -17.27
C GLN A 215 -3.43 -8.65 -16.52
N ILE A 216 -3.52 -8.08 -15.30
CA ILE A 216 -2.33 -7.86 -14.46
C ILE A 216 -1.67 -9.20 -14.09
N GLY A 217 -2.44 -10.24 -13.77
CA GLY A 217 -1.92 -11.58 -13.47
C GLY A 217 -1.12 -12.21 -14.62
N ASN A 218 -1.34 -11.74 -15.85
CA ASN A 218 -0.65 -12.17 -17.06
C ASN A 218 0.45 -11.20 -17.55
N ALA A 219 0.63 -10.05 -16.91
CA ALA A 219 1.60 -9.03 -17.31
C ALA A 219 2.88 -9.10 -16.47
N LYS A 220 4.05 -8.99 -17.09
CA LYS A 220 5.33 -8.91 -16.37
C LYS A 220 5.46 -7.59 -15.62
N PHE A 221 5.28 -6.49 -16.33
CA PHE A 221 5.39 -5.13 -15.80
C PHE A 221 4.05 -4.40 -15.83
N VAL A 222 3.79 -3.55 -14.84
CA VAL A 222 2.60 -2.68 -14.78
C VAL A 222 3.06 -1.25 -14.58
N LEU A 223 2.70 -0.34 -15.50
CA LEU A 223 2.96 1.09 -15.29
C LEU A 223 2.06 1.65 -14.19
N SER A 224 2.65 2.25 -13.16
CA SER A 224 1.94 2.89 -12.06
C SER A 224 2.45 4.33 -11.84
N PRO A 225 2.25 5.23 -12.81
CA PRO A 225 2.53 6.65 -12.63
C PRO A 225 1.62 7.27 -11.55
N PRO A 226 2.09 8.31 -10.84
CA PRO A 226 1.26 9.08 -9.90
C PRO A 226 -0.09 9.49 -10.50
N GLY A 227 -1.11 9.54 -9.64
CA GLY A 227 -2.45 10.02 -9.96
C GLY A 227 -2.70 11.38 -9.34
N ASN A 228 -3.89 11.55 -8.77
CA ASN A 228 -4.19 12.72 -7.93
C ASN A 228 -3.20 12.83 -6.76
N GLY A 229 -2.93 11.69 -6.12
CA GLY A 229 -1.88 11.52 -5.12
C GLY A 229 -0.59 10.94 -5.71
N LEU A 230 0.43 10.90 -4.86
CA LEU A 230 1.74 10.35 -5.18
C LEU A 230 1.68 8.82 -5.38
N ASP A 231 0.93 8.12 -4.52
CA ASP A 231 0.76 6.67 -4.58
C ASP A 231 -0.48 6.25 -5.42
N CYS A 232 -0.54 4.99 -5.83
CA CYS A 232 -1.62 4.40 -6.61
C CYS A 232 -1.97 3.00 -6.07
N HIS A 233 -3.27 2.71 -5.91
CA HIS A 233 -3.75 1.35 -5.59
C HIS A 233 -3.19 0.28 -6.55
N ARG A 234 -3.05 0.63 -7.83
CA ARG A 234 -2.46 -0.20 -8.88
C ARG A 234 -1.08 -0.75 -8.53
N THR A 235 -0.25 0.02 -7.83
CA THR A 235 1.08 -0.42 -7.40
C THR A 235 0.96 -1.66 -6.52
N TRP A 236 0.04 -1.62 -5.56
CA TRP A 236 -0.19 -2.67 -4.58
C TRP A 236 -0.96 -3.85 -5.18
N GLU A 237 -1.95 -3.58 -6.04
CA GLU A 237 -2.65 -4.62 -6.81
C GLU A 237 -1.68 -5.39 -7.73
N ALA A 238 -0.74 -4.70 -8.40
CA ALA A 238 0.28 -5.33 -9.23
C ALA A 238 1.18 -6.26 -8.42
N LEU A 239 1.66 -5.79 -7.26
CA LEU A 239 2.47 -6.61 -6.35
C LEU A 239 1.70 -7.83 -5.85
N LEU A 240 0.43 -7.67 -5.48
CA LEU A 240 -0.44 -8.77 -5.06
C LEU A 240 -0.62 -9.80 -6.18
N MET A 241 -0.79 -9.33 -7.42
CA MET A 241 -1.00 -10.15 -8.62
C MET A 241 0.30 -10.68 -9.25
N GLY A 242 1.44 -10.60 -8.56
CA GLY A 242 2.68 -11.18 -9.05
C GLY A 242 3.44 -10.35 -10.08
N ALA A 243 2.90 -9.20 -10.49
CA ALA A 243 3.50 -8.31 -11.48
C ALA A 243 4.51 -7.35 -10.83
N VAL A 244 5.38 -6.78 -11.66
CA VAL A 244 6.36 -5.77 -11.27
C VAL A 244 5.80 -4.38 -11.56
N PRO A 245 5.40 -3.59 -10.54
CA PRO A 245 5.02 -2.21 -10.80
C PRO A 245 6.25 -1.38 -11.17
N ILE A 246 6.11 -0.52 -12.17
CA ILE A 246 7.07 0.53 -12.52
C ILE A 246 6.52 1.85 -12.01
N VAL A 247 7.24 2.50 -11.11
CA VAL A 247 6.83 3.69 -10.36
C VAL A 247 7.84 4.83 -10.55
N ARG A 248 7.40 6.07 -10.32
CA ARG A 248 8.29 7.23 -10.32
C ARG A 248 9.01 7.35 -8.99
N GLN A 249 10.28 7.73 -9.05
CA GLN A 249 11.09 8.12 -7.91
C GLN A 249 10.38 9.22 -7.10
N SER A 250 10.28 9.03 -5.78
CA SER A 250 9.66 9.97 -4.86
C SER A 250 9.92 9.62 -3.38
N GLY A 251 9.33 10.38 -2.45
CA GLY A 251 9.28 10.04 -1.02
C GLY A 251 8.66 8.67 -0.67
N LEU A 252 8.07 7.95 -1.64
CA LEU A 252 7.60 6.57 -1.47
C LEU A 252 8.67 5.50 -1.70
N ASP A 253 9.83 5.86 -2.23
CA ASP A 253 10.94 4.93 -2.52
C ASP A 253 11.29 3.97 -1.36
N PRO A 254 11.28 4.39 -0.08
CA PRO A 254 11.52 3.49 1.04
C PRO A 254 10.57 2.29 1.11
N LEU A 255 9.36 2.38 0.53
CA LEU A 255 8.40 1.28 0.48
C LEU A 255 8.80 0.17 -0.52
N PHE A 256 9.72 0.45 -1.44
CA PHE A 256 10.08 -0.44 -2.55
C PHE A 256 11.41 -1.20 -2.36
N VAL A 257 12.18 -0.92 -1.31
CA VAL A 257 13.53 -1.49 -1.06
C VAL A 257 13.55 -3.02 -1.00
N LYS A 258 12.43 -3.67 -0.62
CA LYS A 258 12.30 -5.13 -0.54
C LYS A 258 11.11 -5.65 -1.33
N THR A 259 10.75 -4.93 -2.39
CA THR A 259 9.73 -5.38 -3.33
C THR A 259 10.40 -5.71 -4.66
N ARG A 260 9.60 -6.24 -5.59
CA ARG A 260 10.01 -6.39 -6.99
C ARG A 260 9.80 -5.12 -7.82
N SER A 261 9.44 -3.99 -7.20
CA SER A 261 9.11 -2.76 -7.92
C SER A 261 10.33 -2.21 -8.66
N VAL A 262 10.09 -1.57 -9.80
CA VAL A 262 11.11 -0.83 -10.55
C VAL A 262 10.85 0.66 -10.37
N VAL A 263 11.77 1.36 -9.72
CA VAL A 263 11.70 2.81 -9.52
C VAL A 263 12.47 3.49 -10.65
N VAL A 264 11.85 4.44 -11.34
CA VAL A 264 12.47 5.27 -12.38
C VAL A 264 12.38 6.75 -12.05
N ASP A 265 13.48 7.47 -12.24
CA ASP A 265 13.57 8.93 -12.16
C ASP A 265 13.04 9.64 -13.42
N ASP A 266 12.95 8.91 -14.54
CA ASP A 266 12.36 9.39 -15.80
C ASP A 266 11.77 8.22 -16.60
N TRP A 267 10.59 8.43 -17.18
CA TRP A 267 9.89 7.41 -17.97
C TRP A 267 10.68 6.96 -19.20
N SER A 268 11.57 7.79 -19.75
CA SER A 268 12.43 7.44 -20.89
C SER A 268 13.33 6.24 -20.63
N LYS A 269 13.60 5.88 -19.37
CA LYS A 269 14.32 4.64 -19.01
C LYS A 269 13.50 3.38 -19.26
N VAL A 270 12.17 3.49 -19.35
CA VAL A 270 11.26 2.39 -19.64
C VAL A 270 11.29 2.08 -21.13
N THR A 271 12.32 1.34 -21.55
CA THR A 271 12.54 0.89 -22.93
C THR A 271 12.36 -0.62 -23.05
N GLN A 272 12.16 -1.12 -24.27
CA GLN A 272 12.05 -2.56 -24.56
C GLN A 272 13.25 -3.32 -23.99
N ASN A 273 14.46 -2.86 -24.30
CA ASN A 273 15.71 -3.50 -23.87
C ASN A 273 15.86 -3.47 -22.35
N PHE A 274 15.51 -2.36 -21.71
CA PHE A 274 15.54 -2.26 -20.25
C PHE A 274 14.59 -3.29 -19.61
N LEU A 275 13.33 -3.36 -20.04
CA LEU A 275 12.36 -4.31 -19.48
C LEU A 275 12.75 -5.77 -19.73
N LEU A 276 13.28 -6.09 -20.92
CA LEU A 276 13.75 -7.44 -21.24
C LEU A 276 15.02 -7.85 -20.50
N SER A 277 15.84 -6.88 -20.06
CA SER A 277 17.05 -7.15 -19.26
C SER A 277 16.72 -7.59 -17.82
N LEU A 278 15.52 -7.29 -17.34
CA LEU A 278 15.09 -7.59 -15.98
C LEU A 278 14.44 -8.97 -15.88
N ASN A 279 14.77 -9.72 -14.82
CA ASN A 279 14.22 -11.04 -14.57
C ASN A 279 13.84 -11.21 -13.09
N PHE A 280 12.57 -11.48 -12.83
CA PHE A 280 12.02 -11.66 -11.48
C PHE A 280 11.50 -13.08 -11.22
N SER A 281 11.85 -14.05 -12.08
CA SER A 281 11.38 -15.45 -11.97
C SER A 281 11.67 -16.12 -10.62
N LEU A 282 12.76 -15.78 -9.95
CA LEU A 282 13.10 -16.38 -8.65
C LEU A 282 12.18 -15.94 -7.51
N ASN A 283 11.53 -14.78 -7.63
CA ASN A 283 10.76 -14.15 -6.56
C ASN A 283 9.30 -13.88 -6.98
N ASP A 284 8.83 -14.50 -8.06
CA ASP A 284 7.52 -14.19 -8.66
C ASP A 284 6.32 -14.61 -7.80
N HIS A 285 6.50 -15.63 -6.96
CA HIS A 285 5.53 -16.12 -5.99
C HIS A 285 5.45 -15.24 -4.73
N ILE A 286 6.53 -14.55 -4.36
CA ILE A 286 6.61 -13.75 -3.12
C ILE A 286 5.68 -12.54 -3.21
N ILE A 287 4.87 -12.35 -2.16
CA ILE A 287 4.16 -11.10 -1.89
C ILE A 287 4.99 -10.34 -0.85
N PRO A 288 5.41 -9.09 -1.11
CA PRO A 288 6.22 -8.34 -0.16
C PRO A 288 5.51 -8.08 1.18
N ASP A 289 6.25 -8.13 2.29
CA ASP A 289 5.71 -7.92 3.64
C ASP A 289 4.97 -6.58 3.80
N VAL A 290 5.39 -5.55 3.06
CA VAL A 290 4.76 -4.22 3.06
C VAL A 290 3.28 -4.24 2.62
N LEU A 291 2.80 -5.30 1.97
CA LEU A 291 1.37 -5.48 1.67
C LEU A 291 0.55 -6.04 2.85
N TYR A 292 1.19 -6.57 3.88
CA TYR A 292 0.50 -7.24 4.98
C TYR A 292 0.30 -6.29 6.16
N ALA A 293 -0.92 -6.33 6.71
CA ALA A 293 -1.31 -5.50 7.85
C ALA A 293 -0.40 -5.73 9.07
N ARG A 294 0.03 -6.97 9.29
CA ARG A 294 0.93 -7.35 10.39
C ARG A 294 2.27 -6.62 10.38
N TYR A 295 2.88 -6.45 9.20
CA TYR A 295 4.15 -5.73 9.05
C TYR A 295 4.06 -4.29 9.57
N TRP A 296 2.90 -3.66 9.39
CA TRP A 296 2.66 -2.29 9.82
C TRP A 296 2.20 -2.19 11.27
N TYR A 297 1.41 -3.17 11.74
CA TYR A 297 1.05 -3.28 13.15
C TYR A 297 2.29 -3.21 14.05
N GLU A 298 3.31 -4.01 13.77
CA GLU A 298 4.56 -4.02 14.55
C GLU A 298 5.27 -2.65 14.53
N ARG A 299 5.21 -1.91 13.41
CA ARG A 299 5.82 -0.59 13.25
C ARG A 299 5.06 0.52 13.96
N PHE A 300 3.74 0.44 13.99
CA PHE A 300 2.89 1.44 14.63
C PHE A 300 2.95 1.28 16.15
N PHE A 301 2.85 0.05 16.63
CA PHE A 301 2.71 -0.24 18.06
C PHE A 301 4.03 -0.24 18.83
N LYS A 302 5.19 -0.35 18.16
CA LYS A 302 6.50 -0.20 18.83
C LYS A 302 6.66 1.14 19.56
N HIS A 303 5.96 2.17 19.12
CA HIS A 303 6.00 3.52 19.71
C HIS A 303 5.20 3.65 21.02
N ARG A 304 4.43 2.61 21.40
CA ARG A 304 3.71 2.55 22.68
C ARG A 304 4.58 2.08 23.84
N LEU A 305 5.74 1.50 23.54
CA LEU A 305 6.63 0.92 24.54
C LEU A 305 7.67 1.97 24.92
N HIS A 306 7.45 2.61 26.07
CA HIS A 306 8.50 3.26 26.85
C HIS A 306 8.56 2.59 28.22
#